data_AF-A0A7R9AGI3-F1
#
_entry.id   AF-A0A7R9AGI3-F1
#
_cell.length_a   1.000
_cell.length_b   1.000
_cell.length_c   1.000
_cell.angle_alpha   90.00
_cell.angle_beta   90.00
_cell.angle_gamma   90.00
#
_symmetry.space_group_name_H-M   'P 1'
#
loop_
_entity.id
_entity.type
_entity.pdbx_description
1 polymer ?
#
loop_
_entity_poly.entity_id
_entity_poly.type
_entity_poly.pdbx_seq_one_letter_code
_entity_poly.pdbx_strand_id
1 'polypeptide(L)'
;MECKLTSNGREYAGFTNVARNGEKCQPWLSQTPNKHSNLLSLPMFPDPGIDSRHNYCRNPNNVGGGPWCYTETGTGPHVCEIPFCWDFLRKEALNGNPTVLDLDCRLTEMGKEYVGIVRVTESGAPCLSWDFQPYGKTDDFDTAISYEKHFHWGNPSKHRNFCRNPTSKNRPWCFVDDPEKKWEYCDVPLCPIA
;
A
#
# COMPACT_ATOMS: atom_id res chain seq x y z
N MET A 1 5.25 -11.99 5.27
CA MET A 1 4.54 -11.62 4.02
C MET A 1 5.59 -11.14 3.02
N GLU A 2 5.69 -11.74 1.83
CA GLU A 2 6.76 -11.43 0.86
C GLU A 2 6.44 -10.24 -0.07
N CYS A 3 5.34 -9.55 0.21
CA CYS A 3 4.78 -8.50 -0.60
C CYS A 3 4.40 -7.30 0.27
N LYS A 4 4.27 -6.13 -0.34
CA LYS A 4 3.76 -4.91 0.33
C LYS A 4 2.29 -4.66 -0.06
N LEU A 5 1.55 -4.01 0.82
CA LEU A 5 0.14 -3.66 0.64
C LEU A 5 -0.03 -2.20 0.23
N THR A 6 0.86 -1.31 0.68
CA THR A 6 0.85 0.12 0.37
C THR A 6 2.06 0.52 -0.48
N SER A 7 1.97 1.62 -1.22
CA SER A 7 3.06 2.11 -2.08
C SER A 7 4.35 2.33 -1.30
N ASN A 8 4.25 2.92 -0.10
CA ASN A 8 5.38 3.16 0.81
C ASN A 8 5.83 1.88 1.54
N GLY A 9 4.98 0.87 1.64
CA GLY A 9 5.33 -0.43 2.21
C GLY A 9 5.80 -0.35 3.66
N ARG A 10 5.23 0.54 4.48
CA ARG A 10 5.59 0.65 5.91
C ARG A 10 5.30 -0.64 6.66
N GLU A 11 4.22 -1.30 6.26
CA GLU A 11 3.75 -2.57 6.78
C GLU A 11 4.54 -3.78 6.27
N TYR A 12 5.48 -3.59 5.33
CA TYR A 12 6.25 -4.69 4.79
C TYR A 12 7.16 -5.31 5.86
N ALA A 13 6.87 -6.57 6.19
CA ALA A 13 7.60 -7.39 7.15
C ALA A 13 8.15 -8.68 6.50
N GLY A 14 8.49 -8.62 5.21
CA GLY A 14 9.07 -9.76 4.48
C GLY A 14 10.59 -9.88 4.67
N PHE A 15 11.20 -10.77 3.91
CA PHE A 15 12.60 -11.19 4.08
C PHE A 15 13.56 -10.65 3.01
N THR A 16 13.11 -9.80 2.10
CA THR A 16 13.99 -9.21 1.07
C THR A 16 15.08 -8.38 1.74
N ASN A 17 16.34 -8.67 1.42
CA ASN A 17 17.53 -7.95 1.92
C ASN A 17 18.50 -7.56 0.79
N VAL A 18 17.95 -7.32 -0.40
CA VAL A 18 18.68 -6.84 -1.56
C VAL A 18 17.96 -5.60 -2.08
N ALA A 19 18.72 -4.53 -2.26
CA ALA A 19 18.24 -3.28 -2.83
C ALA A 19 18.00 -3.40 -4.34
N ARG A 20 17.24 -2.48 -4.92
CA ARG A 20 16.89 -2.49 -6.37
C ARG A 20 18.11 -2.46 -7.29
N ASN A 21 19.21 -1.87 -6.83
CA ASN A 21 20.48 -1.85 -7.56
C ASN A 21 21.30 -3.15 -7.42
N GLY A 22 20.76 -4.18 -6.76
CA GLY A 22 21.41 -5.48 -6.57
C GLY A 22 22.33 -5.58 -5.36
N GLU A 23 22.51 -4.49 -4.60
CA GLU A 23 23.38 -4.47 -3.43
C GLU A 23 22.72 -5.15 -2.23
N LYS A 24 23.51 -5.91 -1.45
CA LYS A 24 23.04 -6.51 -0.20
C LYS A 24 22.83 -5.44 0.87
N CYS A 25 21.82 -5.65 1.68
CA CYS A 25 21.52 -4.77 2.79
C CYS A 25 22.49 -4.95 3.96
N GLN A 26 22.97 -3.83 4.49
CA GLN A 26 23.65 -3.73 5.77
C GLN A 26 22.64 -4.02 6.90
N PRO A 27 23.02 -4.81 7.94
CA PRO A 27 22.19 -5.01 9.12
C PRO A 27 21.81 -3.70 9.82
N TRP A 28 20.56 -3.57 10.25
CA TRP A 28 20.04 -2.32 10.84
C TRP A 28 20.71 -1.92 12.15
N LEU A 29 21.30 -2.87 12.88
CA LEU A 29 22.09 -2.62 14.08
C LEU A 29 23.57 -2.31 13.77
N SER A 30 24.04 -2.60 12.56
CA SER A 30 25.41 -2.30 12.15
C SER A 30 25.57 -0.80 11.89
N GLN A 31 26.71 -0.24 12.30
CA GLN A 31 27.11 1.15 12.02
C GLN A 31 28.24 1.24 10.99
N THR A 32 28.41 0.19 10.17
CA THR A 32 29.44 0.10 9.13
C THR A 32 28.89 -0.69 7.94
N PRO A 33 29.18 -0.27 6.69
CA PRO A 33 29.91 0.95 6.32
C PRO A 33 29.13 2.26 6.52
N ASN A 34 27.79 2.22 6.49
CA ASN A 34 26.97 3.41 6.66
C ASN A 34 26.71 3.66 8.15
N LYS A 35 27.13 4.83 8.65
CA LYS A 35 26.71 5.31 9.98
C LYS A 35 25.32 5.94 9.87
N HIS A 36 24.44 5.63 10.81
CA HIS A 36 23.08 6.14 10.78
C HIS A 36 22.41 6.11 12.16
N SER A 37 21.33 6.89 12.31
CA SER A 37 20.51 6.89 13.51
C SER A 37 19.81 5.55 13.73
N ASN A 38 19.47 5.25 14.99
CA ASN A 38 18.68 4.08 15.34
C ASN A 38 17.21 4.32 14.97
N LEU A 39 16.71 3.61 13.97
CA LEU A 39 15.31 3.68 13.51
C LEU A 39 14.43 2.56 14.11
N LEU A 40 15.02 1.65 14.89
CA LEU A 40 14.32 0.49 15.47
C LEU A 40 13.34 0.88 16.57
N SER A 41 13.54 2.05 17.17
CA SER A 41 12.64 2.62 18.17
C SER A 41 11.40 3.30 17.57
N LEU A 42 11.32 3.43 16.23
CA LEU A 42 10.14 4.00 15.61
C LEU A 42 8.95 3.03 15.76
N PRO A 43 7.74 3.51 16.13
CA PRO A 43 6.57 2.65 16.38
C PRO A 43 6.18 1.73 15.22
N MET A 44 6.66 2.04 14.01
CA MET A 44 6.35 1.31 12.78
C MET A 44 7.50 0.46 12.26
N PHE A 45 8.54 0.21 13.06
CA PHE A 45 9.50 -0.85 12.75
C PHE A 45 8.82 -2.20 13.00
N PRO A 46 8.59 -3.04 11.97
CA PRO A 46 7.66 -4.16 12.09
C PRO A 46 8.27 -5.40 12.76
N ASP A 47 9.58 -5.41 13.02
CA ASP A 47 10.27 -6.56 13.59
C ASP A 47 10.63 -6.31 15.06
N PRO A 48 9.94 -6.94 16.02
CA PRO A 48 10.37 -6.90 17.42
C PRO A 48 11.59 -7.80 17.64
N GLY A 49 12.51 -7.36 18.51
CA GLY A 49 13.61 -8.21 19.00
C GLY A 49 14.64 -8.61 17.93
N ILE A 50 14.94 -7.73 16.97
CA ILE A 50 15.88 -8.04 15.90
C ILE A 50 17.30 -8.33 16.40
N ASP A 51 17.97 -9.28 15.76
CA ASP A 51 19.38 -9.61 16.04
C ASP A 51 20.35 -8.75 15.20
N SER A 52 21.64 -8.88 15.48
CA SER A 52 22.71 -8.12 14.82
C SER A 52 22.89 -8.41 13.32
N ARG A 53 22.22 -9.43 12.77
CA ARG A 53 22.28 -9.82 11.35
C ARG A 53 21.04 -9.38 10.58
N HIS A 54 20.00 -8.92 11.27
CA HIS A 54 18.75 -8.52 10.65
C HIS A 54 18.95 -7.35 9.69
N ASN A 55 18.70 -7.59 8.40
CA ASN A 55 18.98 -6.64 7.31
C ASN A 55 17.85 -6.57 6.27
N TYR A 56 16.63 -6.99 6.61
CA TYR A 56 15.52 -6.96 5.67
C TYR A 56 15.09 -5.52 5.37
N CYS A 57 14.66 -5.24 4.14
CA CYS A 57 14.21 -3.92 3.72
C CYS A 57 13.00 -3.46 4.52
N ARG A 58 12.99 -2.21 5.00
CA ARG A 58 11.91 -1.63 5.82
C ARG A 58 11.69 -0.17 5.46
N ASN A 59 10.54 0.40 5.86
CA ASN A 59 10.27 1.83 5.73
C ASN A 59 9.75 2.45 7.04
N PRO A 60 10.54 2.42 8.12
CA PRO A 60 10.06 2.86 9.43
C PRO A 60 9.82 4.37 9.51
N ASN A 61 10.51 5.15 8.67
CA ASN A 61 10.43 6.61 8.58
C ASN A 61 9.44 7.14 7.51
N ASN A 62 8.67 6.25 6.86
CA ASN A 62 7.64 6.61 5.88
C ASN A 62 8.13 7.50 4.72
N VAL A 63 9.33 7.22 4.19
CA VAL A 63 9.83 7.93 3.01
C VAL A 63 9.16 7.39 1.75
N GLY A 64 8.98 8.28 0.76
CA GLY A 64 8.47 7.88 -0.55
C GLY A 64 9.43 6.92 -1.27
N GLY A 65 8.89 6.05 -2.11
CA GLY A 65 9.67 5.10 -2.92
C GLY A 65 9.57 3.64 -2.46
N GLY A 66 9.21 3.40 -1.20
CA GLY A 66 8.96 2.05 -0.67
C GLY A 66 9.94 1.61 0.42
N PRO A 67 9.90 0.32 0.80
CA PRO A 67 10.90 -0.29 1.68
C PRO A 67 12.32 -0.08 1.16
N TRP A 68 13.26 0.17 2.05
CA TRP A 68 14.65 0.47 1.74
C TRP A 68 15.58 -0.16 2.78
N CYS A 69 16.87 -0.14 2.51
CA CYS A 69 17.91 -0.52 3.47
C CYS A 69 19.20 0.25 3.20
N TYR A 70 20.10 0.32 4.18
CA TYR A 70 21.50 0.69 3.95
C TYR A 70 22.21 -0.44 3.21
N THR A 71 23.22 -0.14 2.40
CA THR A 71 23.93 -1.15 1.57
C THR A 71 25.29 -1.54 2.17
N GLU A 72 25.70 -2.80 2.01
CA GLU A 72 27.00 -3.28 2.50
C GLU A 72 28.21 -2.65 1.79
N THR A 73 27.99 -1.97 0.66
CA THR A 73 29.02 -1.27 -0.12
C THR A 73 29.27 0.17 0.36
N GLY A 74 28.42 0.72 1.23
CA GLY A 74 28.58 2.08 1.75
C GLY A 74 28.08 3.18 0.82
N THR A 75 27.21 2.84 -0.14
CA THR A 75 26.58 3.78 -1.08
C THR A 75 25.39 4.54 -0.48
N GLY A 76 25.06 4.27 0.79
CA GLY A 76 23.94 4.89 1.49
C GLY A 76 22.67 4.03 1.47
N PRO A 77 21.50 4.63 1.75
CA PRO A 77 20.23 3.93 1.69
C PRO A 77 19.76 3.76 0.23
N HIS A 78 19.36 2.55 -0.13
CA HIS A 78 18.75 2.25 -1.41
C HIS A 78 17.37 1.60 -1.24
N VAL A 79 16.44 1.97 -2.12
CA VAL A 79 15.09 1.40 -2.17
C VAL A 79 15.16 -0.05 -2.63
N CYS A 80 14.37 -0.92 -2.01
CA CYS A 80 14.18 -2.29 -2.41
C CYS A 80 12.98 -2.44 -3.33
N GLU A 81 13.07 -3.38 -4.27
CA GLU A 81 11.96 -3.72 -5.13
C GLU A 81 11.11 -4.80 -4.47
N ILE A 82 10.04 -4.36 -3.81
CA ILE A 82 9.08 -5.25 -3.15
C ILE A 82 7.80 -5.30 -4.01
N PRO A 83 7.37 -6.47 -4.49
CA PRO A 83 6.13 -6.63 -5.23
C PRO A 83 4.90 -6.34 -4.36
N PHE A 84 3.78 -5.96 -4.98
CA PHE A 84 2.54 -5.82 -4.24
C PHE A 84 1.84 -7.16 -4.03
N CYS A 85 1.10 -7.31 -2.94
CA CYS A 85 0.40 -8.58 -2.66
C CYS A 85 -0.63 -8.91 -3.73
N TRP A 86 -1.25 -7.90 -4.33
CA TRP A 86 -2.17 -8.08 -5.44
C TRP A 86 -1.49 -8.52 -6.74
N ASP A 87 -0.19 -8.28 -6.95
CA ASP A 87 0.53 -8.79 -8.12
C ASP A 87 0.58 -10.32 -8.09
N PHE A 88 0.76 -10.90 -6.90
CA PHE A 88 0.71 -12.35 -6.72
C PHE A 88 -0.68 -12.90 -6.96
N LEU A 89 -1.71 -12.29 -6.35
CA LEU A 89 -3.09 -12.72 -6.53
C LEU A 89 -3.52 -12.65 -8.00
N ARG A 90 -3.12 -11.61 -8.73
CA ARG A 90 -3.41 -11.47 -10.15
C ARG A 90 -2.71 -12.53 -11.01
N LYS A 91 -1.44 -12.83 -10.72
CA LYS A 91 -0.70 -13.87 -11.45
C LYS A 91 -1.36 -15.24 -11.27
N GLU A 92 -1.74 -15.58 -10.04
CA GLU A 92 -2.44 -16.84 -9.76
C GLU A 92 -3.80 -16.92 -10.46
N ALA A 93 -4.59 -15.83 -10.45
CA ALA A 93 -5.86 -15.77 -11.18
C ALA A 93 -5.66 -15.95 -12.71
N LEU A 94 -4.63 -15.34 -13.29
CA LEU A 94 -4.28 -15.49 -14.71
C LEU A 94 -3.79 -16.91 -15.05
N ASN A 95 -3.20 -17.61 -14.09
CA ASN A 95 -2.82 -19.02 -14.23
C ASN A 95 -4.03 -19.96 -14.13
N GLY A 96 -5.25 -19.41 -14.00
CA GLY A 96 -6.49 -20.18 -13.92
C GLY A 96 -6.67 -20.87 -12.57
N ASN A 97 -5.99 -20.41 -11.52
CA ASN A 97 -6.11 -21.00 -10.20
C ASN A 97 -7.47 -20.62 -9.56
N PRO A 98 -8.43 -21.56 -9.45
CA PRO A 98 -9.81 -21.26 -9.06
C PRO A 98 -9.95 -20.90 -7.58
N THR A 99 -8.91 -21.10 -6.76
CA THR A 99 -8.89 -20.72 -5.34
C THR A 99 -8.42 -19.29 -5.12
N VAL A 100 -7.89 -18.61 -6.15
CA VAL A 100 -7.43 -17.23 -6.02
C VAL A 100 -8.54 -16.25 -6.41
N LEU A 101 -9.37 -16.06 -5.38
CA LEU A 101 -10.01 -14.81 -5.01
C LEU A 101 -10.95 -14.18 -6.05
N ASP A 102 -12.22 -14.19 -5.68
CA ASP A 102 -13.11 -13.08 -6.01
C ASP A 102 -12.40 -11.77 -5.62
N LEU A 103 -11.86 -11.04 -6.60
CA LEU A 103 -10.99 -9.87 -6.42
C LEU A 103 -11.72 -8.68 -5.76
N ASP A 104 -12.99 -8.89 -5.38
CA ASP A 104 -13.89 -7.96 -4.72
C ASP A 104 -13.85 -8.03 -3.19
N CYS A 105 -12.72 -8.43 -2.61
CA CYS A 105 -12.48 -8.38 -1.17
C CYS A 105 -11.19 -7.61 -0.80
N ARG A 106 -11.13 -7.07 0.42
CA ARG A 106 -9.96 -6.37 1.01
C ARG A 106 -9.13 -7.32 1.87
N LEU A 107 -7.81 -7.18 1.86
CA LEU A 107 -6.88 -8.00 2.67
C LEU A 107 -6.71 -7.43 4.09
N THR A 108 -6.91 -6.13 4.26
CA THR A 108 -6.85 -5.45 5.55
C THR A 108 -8.15 -4.76 5.87
N GLU A 109 -8.37 -4.44 7.15
CA GLU A 109 -9.53 -3.66 7.56
C GLU A 109 -9.60 -2.30 6.84
N MET A 110 -8.46 -1.64 6.66
CA MET A 110 -8.40 -0.37 5.94
C MET A 110 -8.70 -0.50 4.45
N GLY A 111 -8.40 -1.63 3.83
CA GLY A 111 -8.59 -1.85 2.39
C GLY A 111 -7.84 -0.84 1.51
N LYS A 112 -6.65 -0.39 1.92
CA LYS A 112 -5.81 0.49 1.08
C LYS A 112 -5.33 -0.21 -0.18
N GLU A 113 -5.11 -1.50 -0.05
CA GLU A 113 -4.71 -2.42 -1.10
C GLU A 113 -5.90 -2.92 -1.95
N TYR A 114 -7.13 -2.55 -1.61
CA TYR A 114 -8.32 -3.04 -2.28
C TYR A 114 -8.42 -2.53 -3.72
N VAL A 115 -8.57 -3.46 -4.67
CA VAL A 115 -8.43 -3.19 -6.10
C VAL A 115 -9.54 -3.80 -6.95
N GLY A 116 -10.54 -4.37 -6.31
CA GLY A 116 -11.72 -4.91 -6.98
C GLY A 116 -12.62 -3.84 -7.61
N ILE A 117 -13.81 -4.27 -7.99
CA ILE A 117 -14.78 -3.55 -8.81
C ILE A 117 -16.06 -3.16 -8.06
N VAL A 118 -16.11 -3.33 -6.73
CA VAL A 118 -17.20 -2.81 -5.88
C VAL A 118 -17.33 -1.31 -6.13
N ARG A 119 -18.56 -0.86 -6.37
CA ARG A 119 -18.92 0.51 -6.78
C ARG A 119 -20.23 1.00 -6.17
N VAL A 120 -20.59 0.41 -5.03
CA VAL A 120 -21.80 0.72 -4.28
C VAL A 120 -21.40 0.91 -2.81
N THR A 121 -21.98 1.90 -2.16
CA THR A 121 -21.71 2.23 -0.77
C THR A 121 -22.49 1.32 0.19
N GLU A 122 -22.19 1.40 1.49
CA GLU A 122 -22.93 0.68 2.52
C GLU A 122 -24.42 1.04 2.59
N SER A 123 -24.79 2.26 2.15
CA SER A 123 -26.19 2.69 2.08
C SER A 123 -26.91 2.23 0.81
N GLY A 124 -26.17 1.64 -0.15
CA GLY A 124 -26.68 1.30 -1.47
C GLY A 124 -26.52 2.40 -2.52
N ALA A 125 -25.90 3.54 -2.18
CA ALA A 125 -25.67 4.62 -3.14
C ALA A 125 -24.64 4.21 -4.21
N PRO A 126 -24.87 4.55 -5.50
CA PRO A 126 -23.90 4.29 -6.54
C PRO A 126 -22.70 5.23 -6.42
N CYS A 127 -21.50 4.69 -6.60
CA CYS A 127 -20.28 5.49 -6.60
C CYS A 127 -20.19 6.37 -7.86
N LEU A 128 -19.79 7.62 -7.66
CA LEU A 128 -19.35 8.54 -8.71
C LEU A 128 -17.93 8.18 -9.17
N SER A 129 -17.62 8.59 -10.41
CA SER A 129 -16.27 8.45 -10.95
C SER A 129 -15.28 9.33 -10.18
N TRP A 130 -14.06 8.82 -9.96
CA TRP A 130 -13.01 9.54 -9.21
C TRP A 130 -12.55 10.85 -9.88
N ASP A 131 -12.82 11.02 -11.17
CA ASP A 131 -12.55 12.23 -11.95
C ASP A 131 -13.76 13.18 -12.05
N PHE A 132 -14.88 12.85 -11.41
CA PHE A 132 -16.11 13.63 -11.46
C PHE A 132 -16.52 14.12 -10.07
N GLN A 133 -16.58 15.43 -9.87
CA GLN A 133 -17.05 16.07 -8.62
C GLN A 133 -18.10 17.14 -8.93
N PRO A 134 -19.39 16.81 -8.87
CA PRO A 134 -20.46 17.74 -9.24
C PRO A 134 -20.62 18.90 -8.23
N TYR A 135 -20.19 18.71 -6.97
CA TYR A 135 -20.36 19.68 -5.88
C TYR A 135 -19.05 20.37 -5.45
N GLY A 136 -18.11 20.50 -6.39
CA GLY A 136 -16.81 21.12 -6.17
C GLY A 136 -15.76 20.19 -5.55
N LYS A 137 -14.49 20.53 -5.75
CA LYS A 137 -13.34 19.77 -5.22
C LYS A 137 -13.32 19.86 -3.69
N THR A 138 -13.01 18.74 -3.04
CA THR A 138 -12.85 18.62 -1.58
C THR A 138 -11.40 18.32 -1.25
N ASP A 139 -10.99 18.49 0.01
CA ASP A 139 -9.66 18.06 0.48
C ASP A 139 -9.43 16.56 0.22
N ASP A 140 -10.47 15.73 0.34
CA ASP A 140 -10.43 14.31 0.00
C ASP A 140 -10.20 14.09 -1.50
N PHE A 141 -10.76 14.93 -2.37
CA PHE A 141 -10.51 14.90 -3.82
C PHE A 141 -9.11 15.38 -4.18
N ASP A 142 -8.66 16.51 -3.64
CA ASP A 142 -7.30 17.02 -3.89
C ASP A 142 -6.25 16.05 -3.32
N THR A 143 -6.56 15.39 -2.20
CA THR A 143 -5.72 14.31 -1.67
C THR A 143 -5.76 13.09 -2.58
N ALA A 144 -6.94 12.62 -3.04
CA ALA A 144 -7.02 11.51 -3.97
C ALA A 144 -6.24 11.79 -5.27
N ILE A 145 -6.37 12.98 -5.86
CA ILE A 145 -5.67 13.32 -7.11
C ILE A 145 -4.18 13.61 -6.90
N SER A 146 -3.78 14.29 -5.83
CA SER A 146 -2.35 14.50 -5.55
C SER A 146 -1.63 13.20 -5.18
N TYR A 147 -2.35 12.20 -4.68
CA TYR A 147 -1.87 10.86 -4.39
C TYR A 147 -1.79 9.96 -5.64
N GLU A 148 -1.77 10.50 -6.86
CA GLU A 148 -1.35 9.78 -8.09
C GLU A 148 -0.07 8.94 -7.90
N LYS A 149 0.84 9.39 -7.03
CA LYS A 149 2.10 8.69 -6.68
C LYS A 149 1.94 7.54 -5.68
N HIS A 150 0.82 7.46 -4.97
CA HIS A 150 0.54 6.47 -3.93
C HIS A 150 -0.57 5.49 -4.31
N PHE A 151 -1.41 5.83 -5.30
CA PHE A 151 -2.24 4.84 -5.97
C PHE A 151 -1.32 3.86 -6.70
N HIS A 152 -1.42 2.59 -6.32
CA HIS A 152 -0.68 1.48 -6.92
C HIS A 152 -0.88 1.35 -8.45
N TRP A 153 -1.88 2.04 -9.02
CA TRP A 153 -2.26 2.03 -10.44
C TRP A 153 -2.13 3.38 -11.17
N GLY A 154 -1.62 4.42 -10.49
CA GLY A 154 -1.49 5.76 -11.05
C GLY A 154 -2.79 6.56 -11.01
N ASN A 155 -3.08 7.28 -12.11
CA ASN A 155 -4.14 8.30 -12.16
C ASN A 155 -5.52 7.82 -11.66
N PRO A 156 -6.20 8.55 -10.76
CA PRO A 156 -7.56 8.27 -10.29
C PRO A 156 -8.58 7.96 -11.39
N SER A 157 -8.46 8.54 -12.59
CA SER A 157 -9.30 8.24 -13.76
C SER A 157 -9.26 6.75 -14.16
N LYS A 158 -8.17 6.03 -13.86
CA LYS A 158 -8.05 4.59 -14.14
C LYS A 158 -8.85 3.73 -13.16
N HIS A 159 -9.27 4.30 -12.04
CA HIS A 159 -10.05 3.61 -11.01
C HIS A 159 -11.57 3.69 -11.25
N ARG A 160 -12.01 4.37 -12.33
CA ARG A 160 -13.42 4.54 -12.69
C ARG A 160 -14.22 5.06 -11.50
N ASN A 161 -15.24 4.32 -11.07
CA ASN A 161 -16.03 4.58 -9.87
C ASN A 161 -15.91 3.47 -8.82
N PHE A 162 -14.82 2.70 -8.84
CA PHE A 162 -14.62 1.62 -7.88
C PHE A 162 -14.18 2.15 -6.53
N CYS A 163 -14.65 1.53 -5.44
CA CYS A 163 -14.30 1.91 -4.08
C CYS A 163 -12.80 1.79 -3.82
N ARG A 164 -12.18 2.81 -3.23
CA ARG A 164 -10.73 2.86 -2.93
C ARG A 164 -10.50 3.56 -1.61
N ASN A 165 -9.29 3.51 -1.07
CA ASN A 165 -8.94 4.23 0.14
C ASN A 165 -7.62 5.02 0.00
N PRO A 166 -7.58 6.08 -0.82
CA PRO A 166 -6.37 6.88 -1.03
C PRO A 166 -5.98 7.73 0.18
N THR A 167 -6.96 8.17 0.95
CA THR A 167 -6.80 9.16 2.03
C THR A 167 -6.54 8.53 3.39
N SER A 168 -6.23 7.23 3.44
CA SER A 168 -5.97 6.51 4.69
C SER A 168 -7.13 6.55 5.69
N LYS A 169 -8.37 6.55 5.20
CA LYS A 169 -9.57 6.35 6.03
C LYS A 169 -9.63 4.92 6.56
N ASN A 170 -10.67 4.61 7.34
CA ASN A 170 -10.78 3.32 8.01
C ASN A 170 -11.19 2.16 7.10
N ARG A 171 -11.78 2.43 5.92
CA ARG A 171 -12.27 1.44 4.95
C ARG A 171 -12.28 2.02 3.53
N PRO A 172 -12.40 1.17 2.48
CA PRO A 172 -12.70 1.64 1.12
C PRO A 172 -13.93 2.53 1.09
N TRP A 173 -13.86 3.59 0.28
CA TRP A 173 -14.91 4.59 0.13
C TRP A 173 -14.97 5.06 -1.33
N CYS A 174 -16.02 5.79 -1.67
CA CYS A 174 -16.13 6.47 -2.96
C CYS A 174 -16.94 7.76 -2.82
N PHE A 175 -16.85 8.63 -3.82
CA PHE A 175 -17.72 9.80 -3.92
C PHE A 175 -19.14 9.39 -4.29
N VAL A 176 -20.13 10.16 -3.83
CA VAL A 176 -21.54 9.94 -4.15
C VAL A 176 -22.21 11.23 -4.59
N ASP A 177 -23.33 11.08 -5.30
CA ASP A 177 -24.14 12.21 -5.77
C ASP A 177 -25.05 12.75 -4.67
N ASP A 178 -24.45 13.25 -3.59
CA ASP A 178 -25.16 13.86 -2.46
C ASP A 178 -24.47 15.19 -2.07
N PRO A 179 -25.20 16.33 -2.10
CA PRO A 179 -24.64 17.64 -1.79
C PRO A 179 -24.27 17.82 -0.30
N GLU A 180 -24.91 17.09 0.61
CA GLU A 180 -24.64 17.10 2.05
C GLU A 180 -23.56 16.07 2.41
N LYS A 181 -23.54 14.93 1.71
CA LYS A 181 -22.65 13.81 1.98
C LYS A 181 -21.85 13.40 0.75
N LYS A 182 -20.80 14.17 0.43
CA LYS A 182 -20.02 14.03 -0.81
C LYS A 182 -19.31 12.67 -1.01
N TRP A 183 -19.15 11.86 0.03
CA TRP A 183 -18.55 10.51 -0.04
C TRP A 183 -19.12 9.58 1.02
N GLU A 184 -19.04 8.27 0.78
CA GLU A 184 -19.40 7.25 1.77
C GLU A 184 -18.46 6.04 1.73
N TYR A 185 -18.46 5.26 2.82
CA TYR A 185 -17.79 3.96 2.85
C TYR A 185 -18.51 2.94 1.97
N CYS A 186 -17.74 1.99 1.46
CA CYS A 186 -18.23 0.85 0.72
C CYS A 186 -18.20 -0.43 1.55
N ASP A 187 -19.16 -1.30 1.29
CA ASP A 187 -19.24 -2.63 1.90
C ASP A 187 -18.34 -3.62 1.15
N VAL A 188 -17.03 -3.45 1.28
CA VAL A 188 -16.04 -4.35 0.70
C VAL A 188 -15.70 -5.45 1.72
N PRO A 189 -16.02 -6.73 1.48
CA PRO A 189 -15.76 -7.80 2.45
C PRO A 189 -14.26 -8.05 2.65
N LEU A 190 -13.88 -8.58 3.80
CA LEU A 190 -12.52 -9.13 3.98
C LEU A 190 -12.37 -10.39 3.16
N CYS A 191 -11.18 -10.58 2.59
CA CYS A 191 -10.86 -11.81 1.89
C CYS A 191 -10.89 -13.00 2.85
N PRO A 192 -11.50 -14.13 2.46
CA PRO A 192 -11.40 -15.35 3.24
C PRO A 192 -9.92 -15.75 3.27
N ILE A 193 -9.36 -15.86 4.47
CA ILE A 193 -8.01 -16.39 4.66
C ILE A 193 -8.14 -17.89 4.42
N ALA A 194 -7.57 -18.38 3.31
CA ALA A 194 -7.42 -19.81 3.04
C ALA A 194 -6.20 -20.37 3.78
#